data_AF-A0A5K0YZ48-F1
#
_entry.id   AF-A0A5K0YZ48-F1
#
_cell.length_a   1.000
_cell.length_b   1.000
_cell.length_c   1.000
_cell.angle_alpha   90.00
_cell.angle_beta   90.00
_cell.angle_gamma   90.00
#
_symmetry.space_group_name_H-M   'P 1'
#
loop_
_entity.id
_entity.type
_entity.pdbx_description
1 polymer ?
#
loop_
_entity_poly.entity_id
_entity_poly.type
_entity_poly.pdbx_seq_one_letter_code
_entity_poly.pdbx_strand_id
1 'polypeptide(L)' 'KRGYLCLTTHYIDNSWEIKKKVLNFVMVEIPHTREQLASIIKDCLLK' A
#
# COMPACT_ATOMS: atom_id res chain seq x y z
N LYS A 1 14.12 -14.73 -3.85
CA LYS A 1 13.32 -14.56 -2.60
C LYS A 1 12.30 -13.46 -2.88
N ARG A 2 11.10 -13.52 -2.30
CA ARG A 2 10.04 -12.52 -2.51
C ARG A 2 9.72 -11.83 -1.19
N GLY A 3 9.42 -10.53 -1.26
CA GLY A 3 8.86 -9.76 -0.16
C GLY A 3 7.36 -9.52 -0.37
N TYR A 4 6.75 -8.80 0.56
CA TYR A 4 5.37 -8.33 0.41
C TYR A 4 5.30 -6.84 0.75
N LEU A 5 4.32 -6.16 0.16
CA LEU A 5 3.96 -4.79 0.48
C LEU A 5 2.48 -4.77 0.87
N CYS A 6 2.22 -4.26 2.07
CA CYS A 6 0.87 -3.99 2.56
C CYS A 6 0.67 -2.48 2.60
N LEU A 7 -0.27 -1.97 1.80
CA LEU A 7 -0.63 -0.56 1.81
C LEU A 7 -1.88 -0.38 2.66
N THR A 8 -1.79 0.46 3.69
CA THR A 8 -2.87 0.73 4.63
C THR A 8 -3.21 2.21 4.66
N THR A 9 -4.50 2.54 4.75
CA THR A 9 -4.97 3.92 5.00
C THR A 9 -5.65 4.02 6.37
N HIS A 10 -5.34 5.11 7.05
CA HIS A 10 -5.85 5.45 8.36
C HIS A 10 -6.38 6.88 8.27
N TYR A 11 -7.70 7.06 8.45
CA TYR A 11 -8.33 8.37 8.35
C TYR A 11 -9.53 8.46 9.29
N ILE A 12 -9.93 9.70 9.60
CA ILE A 12 -11.19 10.00 10.29
C ILE A 12 -12.20 10.36 9.21
N ASP A 13 -13.39 9.74 9.24
CA ASP A 13 -14.44 10.01 8.27
C ASP A 13 -15.40 11.12 8.74
N ASN A 14 -16.43 11.39 7.94
CA ASN A 14 -17.43 12.42 8.23
C ASN A 14 -18.26 12.14 9.49
N SER A 15 -18.27 10.88 9.95
CA SER A 15 -18.92 10.47 11.19
C SER A 15 -18.00 10.60 12.41
N TRP A 16 -16.82 11.21 12.25
CA TRP A 16 -15.78 11.32 13.28
C TRP A 16 -15.26 9.95 13.77
N GLU A 17 -15.38 8.91 12.95
CA GLU A 17 -14.90 7.58 13.29
C GLU A 17 -13.54 7.29 12.68
N ILE A 18 -12.66 6.65 13.45
CA ILE A 18 -11.38 6.16 12.94
C ILE A 18 -11.63 4.97 12.01
N LYS A 19 -11.24 5.12 10.75
CA LYS A 19 -11.21 4.03 9.77
C LYS A 19 -9.77 3.56 9.58
N LYS A 20 -9.59 2.23 9.61
CA LYS A 20 -8.34 1.54 9.31
C LYS A 20 -8.64 0.54 8.21
N LYS A 21 -8.03 0.70 7.03
CA LYS A 21 -8.29 -0.16 5.87
C LYS A 21 -6.99 -0.62 5.24
N VAL A 22 -6.92 -1.90 4.92
CA VAL A 22 -5.90 -2.43 4.00
C VAL A 22 -6.39 -2.12 2.58
N LEU A 23 -5.64 -1.30 1.85
CA LEU A 23 -5.93 -0.96 0.45
C LEU A 23 -5.44 -2.08 -0.47
N ASN A 24 -4.23 -2.57 -0.23
CA ASN A 24 -3.61 -3.60 -1.06
C ASN A 24 -2.68 -4.47 -0.23
N PHE A 25 -2.58 -5.73 -0.61
CA PHE A 25 -1.56 -6.67 -0.16
C PHE A 25 -0.98 -7.37 -1.38
N VAL A 26 0.28 -7.08 -1.72
CA VAL A 26 0.91 -7.55 -2.95
C VAL A 26 2.26 -8.21 -2.69
N MET A 27 2.56 -9.24 -3.48
CA MET A 27 3.90 -9.84 -3.52
C MET A 27 4.83 -8.93 -4.31
N VAL A 28 6.06 -8.74 -3.83
CA VAL A 28 7.07 -7.88 -4.44
C VAL A 28 8.32 -8.70 -4.73
N GLU A 29 8.83 -8.59 -5.95
CA GLU A 29 10.09 -9.21 -6.36
C GLU A 29 11.30 -8.44 -5.81
N ILE A 30 12.43 -9.13 -5.67
CA ILE A 30 13.72 -8.52 -5.30
C ILE A 30 14.41 -8.03 -6.58
N PRO A 31 15.13 -6.90 -6.57
CA PRO A 31 15.55 -6.09 -5.41
C PRO A 31 14.52 -5.03 -5.01
N HIS A 32 14.19 -4.92 -3.71
CA HIS A 32 13.27 -3.90 -3.17
C HIS A 32 13.86 -2.48 -3.22
N THR A 33 14.11 -1.97 -4.42
CA THR A 33 14.63 -0.61 -4.60
C THR A 33 13.53 0.41 -4.38
N ARG A 34 13.94 1.65 -4.10
CA ARG A 34 13.01 2.77 -3.89
C ARG A 34 12.12 2.97 -5.11
N GLU A 35 12.68 2.90 -6.31
CA GLU A 35 11.99 3.16 -7.57
C GLU A 35 10.93 2.09 -7.85
N GLN A 36 11.26 0.82 -7.61
CA GLN A 36 10.31 -0.28 -7.78
C GLN A 36 9.17 -0.20 -6.77
N LEU A 37 9.47 0.02 -5.48
CA LEU A 37 8.44 0.16 -4.46
C LEU A 37 7.55 1.38 -4.71
N ALA A 38 8.12 2.52 -5.15
CA ALA A 38 7.36 3.71 -5.50
C ALA A 38 6.40 3.46 -6.67
N SER A 39 6.83 2.73 -7.70
CA SER A 39 5.96 2.32 -8.81
C SER A 39 4.81 1.45 -8.31
N ILE A 40 5.09 0.44 -7.49
CA ILE A 40 4.07 -0.47 -6.95
C ILE A 40 3.05 0.29 -6.08
N ILE A 41 3.51 1.23 -5.25
CA ILE A 41 2.61 2.07 -4.44
C ILE A 41 1.73 2.95 -5.34
N LYS A 42 2.32 3.56 -6.38
CA LYS A 42 1.57 4.35 -7.36
C LYS A 42 0.50 3.49 -8.05
N ASP A 43 0.84 2.29 -8.49
CA ASP A 43 -0.10 1.37 -9.14
C ASP A 43 -1.18 0.89 -8.16
N CYS A 44 -0.88 0.75 -6.87
CA CYS A 44 -1.87 0.42 -5.85
C CYS A 44 -2.88 1.56 -5.62
N LEU A 45 -2.44 2.82 -5.69
CA LEU A 45 -3.26 4.00 -5.43
C LEU A 45 -4.07 4.47 -6.66
N LEU A 46 -3.52 4.28 -7.87
CA LEU A 46 -4.09 4.80 -9.12
C LEU A 46 -4.84 3.74 -9.95
N LYS A 47 -5.17 2.60 -9.34
CA LYS A 47 -6.01 1.57 -9.96
C LYS A 47 -7.40 2.07 -10.31
#